data_AF-A0AAI9UZ04-F1
#
_entry.id   AF-A0AAI9UZ04-F1
#
_cell.length_a   1.000
_cell.length_b   1.000
_cell.length_c   1.000
_cell.angle_alpha   90.00
_cell.angle_beta   90.00
_cell.angle_gamma   90.00
#
_symmetry.space_group_name_H-M   'P 1'
#
loop_
_entity.id
_entity.type
_entity.pdbx_description
1 polymer ?
#
loop_
_entity_poly.entity_id
_entity_poly.type
_entity_poly.pdbx_seq_one_letter_code
_entity_poly.pdbx_strand_id
1 'polypeptide(L)'
;MEPVSKSVTLVELKRSLVPPKWEDTVRVIGMSECKEAGLSLAHAFAADDLSQYLLDADDMANLSAESKWKLHVDIMTYIAAAHSLNGIVTTIGSDYDAVALWMPPGKDTDGWLTILRSGLWRLYFQLSVEARRRYYDELLPLLHDTKLEVMGERDNDCYYLVYLGTKPNARGKGYAKKLLNDMIERADAENRAVYLESSSLSNNEYYLKYGFEFKREIRMTRGDTSVSLFIMVREPRAHKSGGGQTYSTVVSSNIKLQINAVMKETAKV
;
A
#
# COMPACT_ATOMS: atom_id res chain seq x y z
N MET A 1 53.05 33.83 -4.93
CA MET A 1 51.82 33.04 -5.08
C MET A 1 51.92 31.88 -4.10
N GLU A 2 51.26 31.99 -2.95
CA GLU A 2 51.19 30.91 -1.95
C GLU A 2 50.13 29.86 -2.37
N PRO A 3 50.36 28.57 -2.12
CA PRO A 3 49.36 27.54 -2.36
C PRO A 3 48.37 27.49 -1.19
N VAL A 4 47.11 27.83 -1.47
CA VAL A 4 45.98 27.66 -0.54
C VAL A 4 45.70 26.16 -0.38
N SER A 5 46.03 25.63 0.80
CA SER A 5 45.68 24.27 1.23
C SER A 5 44.17 24.17 1.41
N LYS A 6 43.50 23.35 0.58
CA LYS A 6 42.09 23.00 0.75
C LYS A 6 41.99 21.89 1.79
N SER A 7 41.65 22.25 3.02
CA SER A 7 41.26 21.30 4.07
C SER A 7 39.88 20.73 3.74
N VAL A 8 39.83 19.45 3.36
CA VAL A 8 38.58 18.68 3.25
C VAL A 8 38.18 18.26 4.67
N THR A 9 37.10 18.83 5.18
CA THR A 9 36.52 18.42 6.46
C THR A 9 35.78 17.10 6.26
N LEU A 10 36.41 15.99 6.66
CA LEU A 10 35.72 14.71 6.83
C LEU A 10 34.73 14.88 7.99
N VAL A 11 33.44 15.05 7.69
CA VAL A 11 32.38 14.98 8.69
C VAL A 11 32.35 13.53 9.18
N GLU A 12 32.86 13.33 10.39
CA GLU A 12 32.85 12.05 11.07
C GLU A 12 31.39 11.66 11.33
N LEU A 13 30.83 10.81 10.47
CA LEU A 13 29.49 10.24 10.63
C LEU A 13 29.46 9.51 11.96
N LYS A 14 28.82 10.11 12.98
CA LYS A 14 28.62 9.48 14.28
C LYS A 14 28.04 8.08 14.06
N ARG A 15 28.72 7.07 14.60
CA ARG A 15 28.28 5.67 14.54
C ARG A 15 26.89 5.56 15.17
N SER A 16 25.88 5.28 14.35
CA SER A 16 24.51 5.03 14.80
C SER A 16 24.33 3.55 15.16
N LEU A 17 23.53 3.28 16.20
CA LEU A 17 23.05 1.93 16.49
C LEU A 17 21.87 1.53 15.57
N VAL A 18 21.23 2.50 14.91
CA VAL A 18 20.19 2.24 13.92
C VAL A 18 20.85 1.80 12.62
N PRO A 19 20.57 0.59 12.11
CA PRO A 19 21.13 0.15 10.84
C PRO A 19 20.70 1.10 9.70
N PRO A 20 21.58 1.48 8.77
CA PRO A 20 21.23 2.39 7.67
C PRO A 20 20.06 1.91 6.79
N LYS A 21 19.84 0.60 6.71
CA LYS A 21 18.73 -0.01 5.95
C LYS A 21 17.43 -0.11 6.75
N TRP A 22 17.48 0.06 8.07
CA TRP A 22 16.32 -0.13 8.95
C TRP A 22 15.18 0.82 8.59
N GLU A 23 15.52 2.10 8.38
CA GLU A 23 14.54 3.15 8.04
C GLU A 23 14.06 3.06 6.58
N ASP A 24 14.68 2.20 5.78
CA ASP A 24 14.49 2.14 4.32
C ASP A 24 13.94 0.81 3.81
N THR A 25 13.60 -0.09 4.73
CA THR A 25 13.07 -1.41 4.41
C THR A 25 11.56 -1.44 4.64
N VAL A 26 10.82 -1.95 3.66
CA VAL A 26 9.39 -2.23 3.81
C VAL A 26 9.22 -3.44 4.73
N ARG A 27 8.37 -3.31 5.75
CA ARG A 27 8.05 -4.38 6.70
C ARG A 27 6.57 -4.68 6.67
N VAL A 28 6.21 -5.96 6.65
CA VAL A 28 4.84 -6.41 6.92
C VAL A 28 4.63 -6.42 8.43
N ILE A 29 3.50 -5.88 8.90
CA ILE A 29 3.16 -5.80 10.33
C ILE A 29 1.86 -6.53 10.63
N GLY A 30 1.72 -6.98 11.88
CA GLY A 30 0.55 -7.70 12.36
C GLY A 30 -0.29 -6.92 13.36
N MET A 31 -1.24 -7.61 13.97
CA MET A 31 -2.19 -7.03 14.95
C MET A 31 -1.54 -6.32 16.15
N SER A 32 -0.31 -6.66 16.52
CA SER A 32 0.41 -6.01 17.62
C SER A 32 0.79 -4.56 17.31
N GLU A 33 0.90 -4.19 16.04
CA GLU A 33 1.36 -2.87 15.58
C GLU A 33 0.23 -2.06 14.89
N CYS A 34 -1.01 -2.54 14.94
CA CYS A 34 -2.13 -1.94 14.20
C CYS A 34 -2.51 -0.54 14.71
N LYS A 35 -2.24 -0.22 15.98
CA LYS A 35 -2.56 1.10 16.57
C LYS A 35 -1.61 2.16 16.05
N GLU A 36 -0.33 1.83 15.96
CA GLU A 36 0.72 2.69 15.43
C GLU A 36 0.49 2.94 13.93
N ALA A 37 0.11 1.89 13.21
CA ALA A 37 -0.28 1.98 11.81
C ALA A 37 -1.51 2.88 11.61
N GLY A 38 -2.56 2.66 12.42
CA GLY A 38 -3.79 3.45 12.41
C GLY A 38 -3.52 4.93 12.72
N LEU A 39 -2.69 5.23 13.72
CA LEU A 39 -2.31 6.60 14.05
C LEU A 39 -1.50 7.26 12.93
N SER A 40 -0.61 6.53 12.27
CA SER A 40 0.12 7.04 11.11
C SER A 40 -0.81 7.40 9.95
N LEU A 41 -1.76 6.53 9.62
CA LEU A 41 -2.79 6.80 8.62
C LEU A 41 -3.67 7.99 9.05
N ALA A 42 -4.06 8.08 10.32
CA ALA A 42 -4.83 9.22 10.82
C ALA A 42 -4.13 10.55 10.58
N HIS A 43 -2.80 10.62 10.82
CA HIS A 43 -2.01 11.81 10.48
C HIS A 43 -1.89 12.06 8.98
N ALA A 44 -1.73 11.00 8.17
CA ALA A 44 -1.59 11.14 6.73
C ALA A 44 -2.88 11.66 6.06
N PHE A 45 -4.04 11.22 6.55
CA PHE A 45 -5.38 11.51 6.04
C PHE A 45 -6.14 12.56 6.89
N ALA A 46 -5.45 13.29 7.77
CA ALA A 46 -6.09 14.27 8.65
C ALA A 46 -6.85 15.39 7.91
N ALA A 47 -6.43 15.71 6.69
CA ALA A 47 -7.05 16.71 5.82
C ALA A 47 -7.56 16.11 4.50
N ASP A 48 -7.84 14.81 4.49
CA ASP A 48 -8.38 14.12 3.32
C ASP A 48 -9.89 14.35 3.18
N ASP A 49 -10.35 14.65 1.96
CA ASP A 49 -11.73 15.05 1.69
C ASP A 49 -12.74 13.96 2.07
N LEU A 50 -12.41 12.68 1.83
CA LEU A 50 -13.27 11.56 2.21
C LEU A 50 -13.38 11.42 3.74
N SER A 51 -12.27 11.61 4.44
CA SER A 51 -12.24 11.61 5.90
C SER A 51 -13.05 12.76 6.50
N GLN A 52 -12.94 13.96 5.90
CA GLN A 52 -13.76 15.12 6.31
C GLN A 52 -15.24 14.89 5.99
N TYR A 53 -15.60 14.36 4.83
CA TYR A 53 -16.99 14.10 4.44
C TYR A 53 -17.74 13.21 5.45
N LEU A 54 -17.05 12.22 6.02
CA LEU A 54 -17.63 11.35 7.03
C LEU A 54 -17.80 12.06 8.38
N LEU A 55 -16.84 12.89 8.78
CA LEU A 55 -16.80 13.54 10.10
C LEU A 55 -17.48 14.91 10.16
N ASP A 56 -17.74 15.52 9.01
CA ASP A 56 -18.51 16.74 8.81
C ASP A 56 -19.94 16.42 8.33
N ALA A 57 -20.51 15.32 8.83
CA ALA A 57 -21.95 15.12 8.78
C ALA A 57 -22.66 16.23 9.55
N ASP A 58 -23.83 16.65 9.06
CA ASP A 58 -24.55 17.83 9.58
C ASP A 58 -24.86 17.68 11.09
N ASP A 59 -25.15 16.45 11.54
CA ASP A 59 -25.40 16.10 12.93
C ASP A 59 -24.13 15.95 13.79
N MET A 60 -22.94 16.09 13.19
CA MET A 60 -21.63 16.10 13.83
C MET A 60 -20.99 17.49 13.88
N ALA A 61 -21.64 18.53 13.35
CA ALA A 61 -21.09 19.88 13.25
C ALA A 61 -20.64 20.47 14.60
N ASN A 62 -21.31 20.08 15.70
CA ASN A 62 -21.02 20.56 17.05
C ASN A 62 -19.93 19.76 17.80
N LEU A 63 -19.39 18.69 17.20
CA LEU A 63 -18.29 17.96 17.83
C LEU A 63 -17.02 18.80 17.90
N SER A 64 -16.33 18.74 19.04
CA SER A 64 -15.02 19.39 19.18
C SER A 64 -14.00 18.78 18.21
N ALA A 65 -13.03 19.59 17.79
CA ALA A 65 -11.93 19.11 16.94
C ALA A 65 -11.21 17.90 17.55
N GLU A 66 -11.06 17.87 18.87
CA GLU A 66 -10.45 16.75 19.61
C GLU A 66 -11.29 15.47 19.51
N SER A 67 -12.62 15.58 19.57
CA SER A 67 -13.54 14.44 19.42
C SER A 67 -13.52 13.89 18.00
N LYS A 68 -13.53 14.79 16.99
CA LYS A 68 -13.38 14.40 15.58
C LYS A 68 -12.04 13.73 15.33
N TRP A 69 -10.95 14.28 15.88
CA TRP A 69 -9.63 13.67 15.78
C TRP A 69 -9.58 12.28 16.44
N LYS A 70 -10.14 12.12 17.63
CA LYS A 70 -10.22 10.82 18.31
C LYS A 70 -10.99 9.80 17.47
N LEU A 71 -12.13 10.19 16.92
CA LEU A 71 -12.94 9.33 16.06
C LEU A 71 -12.21 8.94 14.77
N HIS A 72 -11.50 9.90 14.15
CA HIS A 72 -10.64 9.64 12.99
C HIS A 72 -9.55 8.61 13.28
N VAL A 73 -8.88 8.75 14.43
CA VAL A 73 -7.87 7.78 14.89
C VAL A 73 -8.48 6.42 15.14
N ASP A 74 -9.66 6.34 15.77
CA ASP A 74 -10.37 5.09 16.01
C ASP A 74 -10.74 4.41 14.68
N ILE A 75 -11.28 5.15 13.71
CA ILE A 75 -11.61 4.65 12.35
C ILE A 75 -10.36 4.03 11.70
N MET A 76 -9.27 4.79 11.61
CA MET A 76 -8.04 4.33 10.97
C MET A 76 -7.43 3.13 11.69
N THR A 77 -7.54 3.09 13.03
CA THR A 77 -7.08 1.96 13.85
C THR A 77 -7.89 0.69 13.59
N TYR A 78 -9.22 0.79 13.52
CA TYR A 78 -10.07 -0.37 13.27
C TYR A 78 -9.90 -0.92 11.85
N ILE A 79 -9.75 -0.03 10.87
CA ILE A 79 -9.45 -0.41 9.49
C ILE A 79 -8.07 -1.09 9.43
N ALA A 80 -7.03 -0.49 10.02
CA ALA A 80 -5.71 -1.09 10.08
C ALA A 80 -5.74 -2.46 10.76
N ALA A 81 -6.46 -2.60 11.89
CA ALA A 81 -6.62 -3.88 12.59
C ALA A 81 -7.36 -4.93 11.74
N ALA A 82 -8.40 -4.56 11.00
CA ALA A 82 -9.10 -5.48 10.11
C ALA A 82 -8.16 -6.01 9.01
N HIS A 83 -7.35 -5.13 8.43
CA HIS A 83 -6.35 -5.50 7.42
C HIS A 83 -5.17 -6.28 8.02
N SER A 84 -4.79 -6.04 9.27
CA SER A 84 -3.80 -6.87 9.98
C SER A 84 -4.30 -8.29 10.28
N LEU A 85 -5.62 -8.53 10.25
CA LEU A 85 -6.21 -9.86 10.48
C LEU A 85 -6.39 -10.67 9.19
N ASN A 86 -6.87 -10.04 8.12
CA ASN A 86 -7.22 -10.76 6.88
C ASN A 86 -6.62 -10.18 5.59
N GLY A 87 -5.89 -9.07 5.70
CA GLY A 87 -5.19 -8.41 4.60
C GLY A 87 -3.67 -8.44 4.77
N ILE A 88 -3.00 -7.46 4.16
CA ILE A 88 -1.56 -7.22 4.30
C ILE A 88 -1.37 -5.76 4.67
N VAL A 89 -0.63 -5.51 5.76
CA VAL A 89 -0.27 -4.17 6.20
C VAL A 89 1.22 -4.00 6.10
N THR A 90 1.68 -3.03 5.33
CA THR A 90 3.11 -2.72 5.18
C THR A 90 3.45 -1.34 5.72
N THR A 91 4.65 -1.19 6.27
CA THR A 91 5.15 0.08 6.78
C THR A 91 6.64 0.28 6.47
N ILE A 92 7.08 1.53 6.51
CA ILE A 92 8.49 1.93 6.31
C ILE A 92 8.78 3.18 7.17
N GLY A 93 10.05 3.35 7.52
CA GLY A 93 10.53 4.40 8.42
C GLY A 93 10.60 3.95 9.88
N SER A 94 11.24 4.76 10.72
CA SER A 94 11.52 4.43 12.12
C SER A 94 10.29 4.47 13.03
N ASP A 95 9.29 5.29 12.68
CA ASP A 95 8.05 5.45 13.44
C ASP A 95 6.82 5.32 12.53
N TYR A 96 6.75 4.25 11.74
CA TYR A 96 5.64 4.02 10.82
C TYR A 96 5.38 5.21 9.89
N ASP A 97 6.45 5.86 9.43
CA ASP A 97 6.41 7.12 8.67
C ASP A 97 5.50 7.04 7.44
N ALA A 98 5.41 5.86 6.83
CA ALA A 98 4.39 5.54 5.85
C ALA A 98 3.80 4.16 6.09
N VAL A 99 2.53 3.99 5.71
CA VAL A 99 1.76 2.75 5.88
C VAL A 99 0.93 2.52 4.63
N ALA A 100 0.82 1.25 4.22
CA ALA A 100 -0.11 0.82 3.19
C ALA A 100 -0.97 -0.36 3.67
N LEU A 101 -2.26 -0.31 3.38
CA LEU A 101 -3.23 -1.36 3.66
C LEU A 101 -3.67 -2.01 2.35
N TRP A 102 -3.54 -3.32 2.28
CA TRP A 102 -3.83 -4.10 1.09
C TRP A 102 -4.80 -5.23 1.41
N MET A 103 -5.74 -5.45 0.50
CA MET A 103 -6.52 -6.69 0.46
C MET A 103 -5.97 -7.57 -0.66
N PRO A 104 -5.47 -8.78 -0.34
CA PRO A 104 -5.05 -9.74 -1.35
C PRO A 104 -6.26 -10.41 -2.02
N PRO A 105 -6.04 -11.09 -3.16
CA PRO A 105 -7.11 -11.79 -3.87
C PRO A 105 -7.88 -12.78 -2.99
N GLY A 106 -9.20 -12.82 -3.18
CA GLY A 106 -10.11 -13.71 -2.46
C GLY A 106 -10.25 -13.43 -0.96
N LYS A 107 -9.79 -12.27 -0.49
CA LYS A 107 -9.92 -11.82 0.90
C LYS A 107 -10.73 -10.54 0.99
N ASP A 108 -11.55 -10.45 2.04
CA ASP A 108 -12.34 -9.29 2.43
C ASP A 108 -12.15 -8.98 3.94
N THR A 109 -12.85 -7.99 4.46
CA THR A 109 -12.86 -7.68 5.91
C THR A 109 -14.24 -7.87 6.56
N ASP A 110 -15.14 -8.59 5.89
CA ASP A 110 -16.57 -8.63 6.23
C ASP A 110 -16.91 -9.79 7.18
N GLY A 111 -15.96 -10.71 7.38
CA GLY A 111 -16.11 -11.81 8.33
C GLY A 111 -16.38 -11.35 9.76
N TRP A 112 -17.37 -11.96 10.42
CA TRP A 112 -17.77 -11.66 11.81
C TRP A 112 -16.59 -11.59 12.80
N LEU A 113 -15.66 -12.55 12.72
CA LEU A 113 -14.51 -12.59 13.62
C LEU A 113 -13.56 -11.42 13.37
N THR A 114 -13.40 -10.99 12.11
CA THR A 114 -12.62 -9.82 11.74
C THR A 114 -13.26 -8.57 12.31
N ILE A 115 -14.56 -8.36 12.07
CA ILE A 115 -15.33 -7.23 12.60
C ILE A 115 -15.23 -7.13 14.13
N LEU A 116 -15.37 -8.26 14.83
CA LEU A 116 -15.29 -8.33 16.29
C LEU A 116 -13.89 -7.96 16.81
N ARG A 117 -12.84 -8.58 16.25
CA ARG A 117 -11.45 -8.45 16.73
C ARG A 117 -10.79 -7.14 16.31
N SER A 118 -11.16 -6.58 15.15
CA SER A 118 -10.67 -5.26 14.71
C SER A 118 -11.32 -4.12 15.49
N GLY A 119 -12.53 -4.35 16.00
CA GLY A 119 -13.32 -3.32 16.64
C GLY A 119 -14.20 -2.50 15.70
N LEU A 120 -14.29 -2.87 14.41
CA LEU A 120 -15.17 -2.21 13.43
C LEU A 120 -16.63 -2.09 13.89
N TRP A 121 -17.12 -3.04 14.71
CA TRP A 121 -18.46 -2.96 15.30
C TRP A 121 -18.67 -1.71 16.18
N ARG A 122 -17.61 -1.17 16.80
CA ARG A 122 -17.68 0.03 17.63
C ARG A 122 -18.00 1.27 16.79
N LEU A 123 -17.57 1.28 15.54
CA LEU A 123 -17.80 2.40 14.62
C LEU A 123 -19.29 2.71 14.47
N TYR A 124 -20.13 1.67 14.39
CA TYR A 124 -21.58 1.82 14.32
C TYR A 124 -22.18 2.58 15.53
N PHE A 125 -21.53 2.51 16.70
CA PHE A 125 -21.97 3.20 17.92
C PHE A 125 -21.30 4.56 18.12
N GLN A 126 -20.16 4.80 17.47
CA GLN A 126 -19.43 6.07 17.53
C GLN A 126 -19.87 7.07 16.48
N LEU A 127 -20.35 6.59 15.33
CA LEU A 127 -20.92 7.43 14.27
C LEU A 127 -22.33 7.89 14.64
N SER A 128 -22.68 9.10 14.21
CA SER A 128 -24.02 9.67 14.30
C SER A 128 -24.97 8.98 13.31
N VAL A 129 -26.22 9.41 13.29
CA VAL A 129 -27.21 8.83 12.37
C VAL A 129 -26.84 9.15 10.92
N GLU A 130 -26.48 10.40 10.63
CA GLU A 130 -26.14 10.81 9.27
C GLU A 130 -24.77 10.28 8.84
N ALA A 131 -23.77 10.29 9.73
CA ALA A 131 -22.47 9.69 9.42
C ALA A 131 -22.57 8.17 9.16
N ARG A 132 -23.46 7.45 9.87
CA ARG A 132 -23.76 6.05 9.56
C ARG A 132 -24.37 5.86 8.19
N ARG A 133 -25.30 6.73 7.78
CA ARG A 133 -25.91 6.66 6.45
C ARG A 133 -24.88 6.92 5.36
N ARG A 134 -24.06 7.97 5.51
CA ARG A 134 -22.94 8.26 4.59
C ARG A 134 -21.96 7.10 4.49
N TYR A 135 -21.68 6.40 5.58
CA TYR A 135 -20.73 5.29 5.59
C TYR A 135 -21.32 3.95 5.11
N TYR A 136 -22.35 3.46 5.79
CA TYR A 136 -22.90 2.11 5.59
C TYR A 136 -23.94 2.03 4.47
N ASP A 137 -24.71 3.09 4.24
CA ASP A 137 -25.80 3.07 3.24
C ASP A 137 -25.39 3.68 1.89
N GLU A 138 -24.29 4.45 1.87
CA GLU A 138 -23.78 5.14 0.66
C GLU A 138 -22.37 4.68 0.30
N LEU A 139 -21.35 5.00 1.11
CA LEU A 139 -19.94 4.78 0.75
C LEU A 139 -19.59 3.30 0.54
N LEU A 140 -19.87 2.43 1.52
CA LEU A 140 -19.49 1.01 1.42
C LEU A 140 -20.16 0.29 0.25
N PRO A 141 -21.49 0.41 0.02
CA PRO A 141 -22.13 -0.15 -1.17
C PRO A 141 -21.56 0.41 -2.46
N LEU A 142 -21.35 1.74 -2.53
CA LEU A 142 -20.82 2.38 -3.73
C LEU A 142 -19.41 1.86 -4.08
N LEU A 143 -18.52 1.70 -3.09
CA LEU A 143 -17.19 1.13 -3.30
C LEU A 143 -17.26 -0.33 -3.77
N HIS A 144 -18.11 -1.14 -3.12
CA HIS A 144 -18.30 -2.55 -3.47
C HIS A 144 -18.80 -2.71 -4.91
N ASP A 145 -19.91 -2.05 -5.24
CA ASP A 145 -20.54 -2.13 -6.56
C ASP A 145 -19.61 -1.59 -7.64
N THR A 146 -18.90 -0.49 -7.36
CA THR A 146 -17.95 0.11 -8.31
C THR A 146 -16.79 -0.83 -8.61
N LYS A 147 -16.21 -1.47 -7.58
CA LYS A 147 -15.12 -2.43 -7.76
C LYS A 147 -15.60 -3.64 -8.59
N LEU A 148 -16.78 -4.17 -8.27
CA LEU A 148 -17.40 -5.28 -9.00
C LEU A 148 -17.64 -4.92 -10.48
N GLU A 149 -18.18 -3.74 -10.77
CA GLU A 149 -18.41 -3.25 -12.12
C GLU A 149 -17.11 -3.07 -12.92
N VAL A 150 -16.07 -2.53 -12.29
CA VAL A 150 -14.79 -2.21 -12.96
C VAL A 150 -13.93 -3.46 -13.17
N MET A 151 -13.91 -4.37 -12.20
CA MET A 151 -13.07 -5.57 -12.24
C MET A 151 -13.76 -6.79 -12.84
N GLY A 152 -15.10 -6.84 -12.81
CA GLY A 152 -15.91 -7.93 -13.36
C GLY A 152 -15.51 -9.27 -12.75
N GLU A 153 -15.23 -10.26 -13.61
CA GLU A 153 -14.79 -11.60 -13.20
C GLU A 153 -13.50 -11.60 -12.36
N ARG A 154 -12.70 -10.52 -12.42
CA ARG A 154 -11.44 -10.38 -11.70
C ARG A 154 -11.59 -9.73 -10.34
N ASP A 155 -12.81 -9.40 -9.91
CA ASP A 155 -13.07 -8.71 -8.64
C ASP A 155 -12.44 -9.44 -7.43
N ASN A 156 -12.59 -10.76 -7.39
CA ASN A 156 -11.99 -11.61 -6.35
C ASN A 156 -10.55 -12.07 -6.67
N ASP A 157 -10.01 -11.67 -7.82
CA ASP A 157 -8.71 -12.15 -8.33
C ASP A 157 -7.68 -11.03 -8.50
N CYS A 158 -7.86 -9.88 -7.82
CA CYS A 158 -6.96 -8.74 -7.85
C CYS A 158 -6.45 -8.32 -6.46
N TYR A 159 -5.35 -7.59 -6.42
CA TYR A 159 -4.95 -6.86 -5.22
C TYR A 159 -5.70 -5.54 -5.13
N TYR A 160 -6.12 -5.17 -3.93
CA TYR A 160 -6.79 -3.90 -3.66
C TYR A 160 -5.97 -3.06 -2.68
N LEU A 161 -5.50 -1.89 -3.12
CA LEU A 161 -4.89 -0.89 -2.27
C LEU A 161 -5.98 -0.02 -1.61
N VAL A 162 -6.20 -0.24 -0.32
CA VAL A 162 -7.24 0.46 0.45
C VAL A 162 -6.74 1.79 0.99
N TYR A 163 -5.51 1.82 1.52
CA TYR A 163 -4.87 3.04 2.00
C TYR A 163 -3.39 3.05 1.67
N LEU A 164 -2.87 4.23 1.28
CA LEU A 164 -1.45 4.53 1.18
C LEU A 164 -1.19 5.91 1.79
N GLY A 165 -0.66 5.93 3.01
CA GLY A 165 -0.45 7.16 3.77
C GLY A 165 1.03 7.41 4.07
N THR A 166 1.45 8.67 4.05
CA THR A 166 2.74 9.11 4.59
C THR A 166 2.51 10.29 5.52
N LYS A 167 3.05 10.20 6.75
CA LYS A 167 2.98 11.28 7.75
C LYS A 167 3.52 12.58 7.15
N PRO A 168 2.93 13.75 7.46
CA PRO A 168 3.36 15.03 6.89
C PRO A 168 4.87 15.31 7.03
N ASN A 169 5.47 14.98 8.17
CA ASN A 169 6.90 15.17 8.46
C ASN A 169 7.83 14.17 7.74
N ALA A 170 7.30 13.12 7.11
CA ALA A 170 8.05 12.10 6.40
C ALA A 170 7.86 12.13 4.87
N ARG A 171 7.09 13.10 4.36
CA ARG A 171 6.89 13.29 2.92
C ARG A 171 8.20 13.67 2.21
N GLY A 172 8.27 13.39 0.91
CA GLY A 172 9.46 13.68 0.09
C GLY A 172 10.61 12.66 0.20
N LYS A 173 10.53 11.68 1.10
CA LYS A 173 11.55 10.63 1.28
C LYS A 173 11.41 9.43 0.32
N GLY A 174 10.34 9.38 -0.48
CA GLY A 174 10.07 8.27 -1.39
C GLY A 174 9.48 7.01 -0.74
N TYR A 175 8.98 7.09 0.49
CA TYR A 175 8.40 5.96 1.22
C TYR A 175 7.15 5.38 0.57
N ALA A 176 6.19 6.20 0.17
CA ALA A 176 5.00 5.74 -0.56
C ALA A 176 5.38 4.94 -1.82
N LYS A 177 6.42 5.39 -2.55
CA LYS A 177 6.95 4.69 -3.73
C LYS A 177 7.45 3.29 -3.38
N LYS A 178 8.18 3.15 -2.26
CA LYS A 178 8.75 1.85 -1.83
C LYS A 178 7.64 0.88 -1.41
N LEU A 179 6.67 1.35 -0.62
CA LEU A 179 5.51 0.55 -0.24
C LEU A 179 4.70 0.09 -1.45
N LEU A 180 4.48 0.99 -2.42
CA LEU A 180 3.71 0.69 -3.61
C LEU A 180 4.44 -0.30 -4.54
N ASN A 181 5.74 -0.09 -4.78
CA ASN A 181 6.53 -0.98 -5.63
C ASN A 181 6.62 -2.40 -5.07
N ASP A 182 6.81 -2.57 -3.76
CA ASP A 182 6.90 -3.88 -3.10
C ASP A 182 5.68 -4.77 -3.44
N MET A 183 4.48 -4.21 -3.38
CA MET A 183 3.25 -4.94 -3.68
C MET A 183 2.95 -5.05 -5.18
N ILE A 184 3.33 -4.05 -5.98
CA ILE A 184 3.19 -4.13 -7.44
C ILE A 184 4.08 -5.22 -8.03
N GLU A 185 5.32 -5.34 -7.57
CA GLU A 185 6.25 -6.38 -8.04
C GLU A 185 5.70 -7.78 -7.70
N ARG A 186 5.10 -7.94 -6.52
CA ARG A 186 4.38 -9.15 -6.14
C ARG A 186 3.18 -9.43 -7.04
N ALA A 187 2.34 -8.42 -7.29
CA ALA A 187 1.17 -8.56 -8.17
C ALA A 187 1.58 -8.94 -9.61
N ASP A 188 2.65 -8.34 -10.13
CA ASP A 188 3.23 -8.68 -11.44
C ASP A 188 3.71 -10.13 -11.49
N ALA A 189 4.42 -10.60 -10.46
CA ALA A 189 4.90 -11.98 -10.37
C ALA A 189 3.76 -13.00 -10.31
N GLU A 190 2.63 -12.62 -9.70
CA GLU A 190 1.42 -13.44 -9.62
C GLU A 190 0.48 -13.24 -10.83
N ASN A 191 0.84 -12.38 -11.78
CA ASN A 191 0.03 -11.99 -12.94
C ASN A 191 -1.37 -11.48 -12.56
N ARG A 192 -1.42 -10.60 -11.55
CA ARG A 192 -2.66 -10.05 -10.99
C ARG A 192 -2.73 -8.54 -11.15
N ALA A 193 -3.93 -8.05 -11.43
CA ALA A 193 -4.20 -6.62 -11.47
C ALA A 193 -4.15 -6.02 -10.06
N VAL A 194 -3.93 -4.70 -10.00
CA VAL A 194 -4.02 -3.90 -8.78
C VAL A 194 -5.09 -2.84 -8.97
N TYR A 195 -6.04 -2.78 -8.04
CA TYR A 195 -7.16 -1.86 -8.02
C TYR A 195 -7.01 -0.87 -6.85
N LEU A 196 -7.44 0.38 -7.04
CA LEU A 196 -7.51 1.40 -6.00
C LEU A 196 -8.60 2.44 -6.26
N GLU A 197 -9.04 3.11 -5.20
CA GLU A 197 -9.76 4.38 -5.27
C GLU A 197 -8.92 5.51 -4.69
N SER A 198 -8.73 6.56 -5.48
CA SER A 198 -8.01 7.76 -5.06
C SER A 198 -8.99 8.86 -4.69
N SER A 199 -8.92 9.38 -3.47
CA SER A 199 -9.72 10.52 -2.98
C SER A 199 -9.22 11.89 -3.43
N SER A 200 -8.12 11.96 -4.19
CA SER A 200 -7.57 13.22 -4.68
C SER A 200 -7.10 13.11 -6.12
N LEU A 201 -7.56 14.02 -6.97
CA LEU A 201 -7.12 14.11 -8.36
C LEU A 201 -5.59 14.29 -8.47
N SER A 202 -5.00 15.02 -7.52
CA SER A 202 -3.54 15.24 -7.47
C SER A 202 -2.74 13.94 -7.27
N ASN A 203 -3.33 12.93 -6.60
CA ASN A 203 -2.70 11.62 -6.41
C ASN A 203 -2.78 10.76 -7.68
N ASN A 204 -3.70 11.06 -8.61
CA ASN A 204 -3.84 10.25 -9.83
C ASN A 204 -2.57 10.32 -10.68
N GLU A 205 -1.97 11.51 -10.83
CA GLU A 205 -0.68 11.67 -11.52
C GLU A 205 0.45 10.87 -10.88
N TYR A 206 0.39 10.68 -9.55
CA TYR A 206 1.33 9.82 -8.85
C TYR A 206 1.13 8.36 -9.26
N TYR A 207 -0.11 7.84 -9.25
CA TYR A 207 -0.41 6.46 -9.61
C TYR A 207 -0.19 6.16 -11.10
N LEU A 208 -0.46 7.10 -12.00
CA LEU A 208 -0.19 6.97 -13.44
C LEU A 208 1.27 6.56 -13.72
N LYS A 209 2.23 7.08 -12.95
CA LYS A 209 3.67 6.76 -13.08
C LYS A 209 3.98 5.30 -12.82
N TYR A 210 3.14 4.59 -12.06
CA TYR A 210 3.29 3.17 -11.74
C TYR A 210 2.48 2.27 -12.66
N GLY A 211 1.79 2.83 -13.66
CA GLY A 211 1.01 2.08 -14.63
C GLY A 211 -0.45 1.87 -14.28
N PHE A 212 -0.96 2.57 -13.26
CA PHE A 212 -2.40 2.65 -13.08
C PHE A 212 -3.01 3.48 -14.19
N GLU A 213 -4.22 3.10 -14.59
CA GLU A 213 -5.04 3.81 -15.56
C GLU A 213 -6.35 4.21 -14.88
N PHE A 214 -6.78 5.45 -15.13
CA PHE A 214 -8.10 5.91 -14.70
C PHE A 214 -9.19 5.11 -15.42
N LYS A 215 -10.18 4.63 -14.66
CA LYS A 215 -11.34 3.88 -15.19
C LYS A 215 -12.63 4.67 -15.09
N ARG A 216 -12.91 5.28 -13.93
CA ARG A 216 -14.10 6.10 -13.71
C ARG A 216 -13.97 6.99 -12.47
N GLU A 217 -14.84 7.98 -12.40
CA GLU A 217 -15.04 8.82 -11.22
C GLU A 217 -16.38 8.45 -10.60
N ILE A 218 -16.42 8.34 -9.27
CA ILE A 218 -17.65 8.23 -8.49
C ILE A 218 -17.72 9.41 -7.53
N ARG A 219 -18.95 9.85 -7.21
CA ARG A 219 -19.18 11.04 -6.38
C ARG A 219 -20.16 10.75 -5.28
N MET A 220 -19.89 11.32 -4.12
CA MET A 220 -20.77 11.33 -2.95
C MET A 220 -21.23 12.77 -2.75
N THR A 221 -22.55 12.98 -2.71
CA THR A 221 -23.16 14.32 -2.81
C THR A 221 -24.07 14.65 -1.64
N ARG A 222 -24.03 13.87 -0.55
CA ARG A 222 -24.94 14.02 0.59
C ARG A 222 -24.53 15.13 1.57
N GLY A 223 -23.34 15.72 1.39
CA GLY A 223 -22.85 16.85 2.16
C GLY A 223 -22.74 18.13 1.31
N ASP A 224 -22.44 19.25 1.97
CA ASP A 224 -22.32 20.57 1.34
C ASP A 224 -21.28 20.61 0.21
N THR A 225 -20.24 19.79 0.33
CA THR A 225 -19.20 19.61 -0.68
C THR A 225 -19.22 18.18 -1.19
N SER A 226 -19.29 18.03 -2.52
CA SER A 226 -19.18 16.70 -3.14
C SER A 226 -17.78 16.15 -3.03
N VAL A 227 -17.64 14.91 -2.58
CA VAL A 227 -16.36 14.19 -2.60
C VAL A 227 -16.33 13.25 -3.79
N SER A 228 -15.19 13.23 -4.49
CA SER A 228 -14.99 12.39 -5.67
C SER A 228 -13.91 11.35 -5.39
N LEU A 229 -14.16 10.10 -5.79
CA LEU A 229 -13.16 9.06 -5.82
C LEU A 229 -12.86 8.68 -7.27
N PHE A 230 -11.58 8.58 -7.59
CA PHE A 230 -11.09 8.22 -8.91
C PHE A 230 -10.63 6.77 -8.88
N ILE A 231 -11.35 5.92 -9.60
CA ILE A 231 -11.07 4.50 -9.68
C ILE A 231 -9.94 4.29 -10.67
N MET A 232 -8.89 3.60 -10.22
CA MET A 232 -7.73 3.32 -11.05
C MET A 232 -7.35 1.85 -10.98
N VAL A 233 -6.97 1.30 -12.14
CA VAL A 233 -6.56 -0.10 -12.27
C VAL A 233 -5.22 -0.17 -12.95
N ARG A 234 -4.33 -0.99 -12.42
CA ARG A 234 -3.06 -1.36 -13.03
C ARG A 234 -3.10 -2.81 -13.45
N GLU A 235 -2.91 -3.06 -14.73
CA GLU A 235 -2.73 -4.41 -15.26
C GLU A 235 -1.34 -4.96 -14.91
N PRO A 236 -1.20 -6.28 -14.68
CA PRO A 236 0.09 -6.88 -14.41
C PRO A 236 1.01 -6.69 -15.61
N ARG A 237 2.26 -6.38 -15.34
CA ARG A 237 3.30 -6.27 -16.35
C ARG A 237 4.12 -7.54 -16.31
N ALA A 238 4.24 -8.19 -17.47
CA ALA A 238 5.19 -9.28 -17.60
C ALA A 238 6.56 -8.79 -17.12
N HIS A 239 7.15 -9.51 -16.16
CA HIS A 239 8.57 -9.36 -15.92
C HIS A 239 9.24 -9.59 -17.27
N LYS A 240 9.85 -8.54 -17.84
CA LYS A 240 10.85 -8.75 -18.87
C LYS A 240 11.86 -9.63 -18.17
N SER A 241 11.83 -10.94 -18.46
CA SER A 241 12.95 -11.81 -18.17
C SER A 241 14.13 -11.06 -18.75
N GLY A 242 14.93 -10.44 -17.87
CA GLY A 242 16.11 -9.72 -18.29
C GLY A 242 16.84 -10.68 -19.21
N GLY A 243 17.17 -10.24 -20.42
CA GLY A 243 17.83 -11.04 -21.43
C GLY A 243 19.09 -11.63 -20.82
N GLY A 244 18.94 -12.79 -20.20
CA GLY A 244 20.01 -13.66 -19.82
C GLY A 244 20.55 -14.11 -21.15
N GLN A 245 21.70 -13.54 -21.50
CA GLN A 245 22.61 -14.17 -22.42
C GLN A 245 22.54 -15.67 -22.19
N THR A 246 22.08 -16.40 -23.20
CA THR A 246 22.13 -17.84 -23.29
C THR A 246 23.59 -18.28 -23.28
N TYR A 247 24.21 -18.29 -22.11
CA TYR A 247 25.45 -18.96 -21.80
C TYR A 247 25.19 -19.90 -20.63
N SER A 248 24.58 -21.05 -20.90
CA SER A 248 24.98 -22.34 -20.31
C SER A 248 23.95 -23.40 -20.69
N THR A 249 24.21 -24.08 -21.80
CA THR A 249 23.71 -25.45 -22.05
C THR A 249 24.60 -26.18 -23.04
N VAL A 250 25.40 -25.47 -23.83
CA VAL A 250 26.38 -26.06 -24.76
C VAL A 250 27.69 -26.49 -24.06
N VAL A 251 28.03 -25.93 -22.89
CA VAL A 251 29.29 -26.27 -22.20
C VAL A 251 29.17 -27.60 -21.43
N SER A 252 27.99 -27.95 -20.91
CA SER A 252 27.79 -29.23 -20.21
C SER A 252 27.72 -30.44 -21.16
N SER A 253 27.30 -30.25 -22.41
CA SER A 253 27.31 -31.30 -23.43
C SER A 253 28.72 -31.56 -23.98
N ASN A 254 29.53 -30.51 -24.20
CA ASN A 254 30.89 -30.68 -24.71
C ASN A 254 31.86 -31.25 -23.68
N ILE A 255 31.71 -30.90 -22.40
CA ILE A 255 32.52 -31.48 -21.31
C ILE A 255 32.20 -32.98 -21.12
N LYS A 256 30.93 -33.39 -21.20
CA LYS A 256 30.57 -34.83 -21.12
C LYS A 256 31.05 -35.64 -22.33
N LEU A 257 31.09 -35.05 -23.52
CA LEU A 257 31.60 -35.72 -24.73
C LEU A 257 33.12 -35.89 -24.71
N GLN A 258 33.88 -34.90 -24.24
CA GLN A 258 35.35 -35.00 -24.15
C GLN A 258 35.82 -35.93 -23.01
N ILE A 259 35.13 -35.97 -21.87
CA ILE A 259 35.49 -36.89 -20.78
C ILE A 259 35.27 -38.36 -21.20
N ASN A 260 34.20 -38.66 -21.95
CA ASN A 260 33.94 -40.02 -22.43
C ASN A 260 34.90 -40.48 -23.55
N ALA A 261 35.46 -39.55 -24.33
CA ALA A 261 36.47 -39.87 -25.34
C ALA A 261 37.82 -40.24 -24.69
N VAL A 262 38.27 -39.47 -23.70
CA VAL A 262 39.54 -39.70 -22.99
C VAL A 262 39.51 -40.99 -22.15
N MET A 263 38.35 -41.34 -21.57
CA MET A 263 38.15 -42.59 -20.81
C MET A 263 38.12 -43.83 -21.71
N LYS A 264 37.78 -43.70 -23.01
CA LYS A 264 37.79 -44.83 -23.96
C LYS A 264 39.17 -45.12 -24.53
N GLU A 265 40.05 -44.12 -24.56
CA GLU A 265 41.39 -44.24 -25.12
C GLU A 265 42.41 -44.80 -24.11
N THR A 266 42.16 -44.61 -22.81
CA THR A 266 42.98 -45.16 -21.71
C THR A 266 42.66 -46.62 -21.35
N ALA A 267 41.57 -47.19 -21.87
CA ALA A 267 41.18 -48.58 -21.64
C ALA A 267 41.67 -49.56 -22.74
N LYS A 268 42.55 -49.11 -23.64
CA LYS A 268 43.03 -49.89 -24.79
C LYS A 268 44.55 -50.08 -24.87
N VAL A 269 45.25 -49.92 -23.74
CA VAL A 269 46.66 -50.33 -23.57
C VAL A 269 46.74 -51.43 -22.53
#